data_AF-A0A8S2WYK9-F1
#
_entry.id   AF-A0A8S2WYK9-F1
#
_cell.length_a   1.000
_cell.length_b   1.000
_cell.length_c   1.000
_cell.angle_alpha   90.00
_cell.angle_beta   90.00
_cell.angle_gamma   90.00
#
_symmetry.space_group_name_H-M   'P 1'
#
loop_
_entity.id
_entity.type
_entity.pdbx_description
1 polymer ?
#
loop_
_entity_poly.entity_id
_entity_poly.type
_entity_poly.pdbx_seq_one_letter_code
_entity_poly.pdbx_strand_id
1 'polypeptide(L)'
;MPVQRQNANDQSSSSSNSFLQQIFESRLKSEIDENDLLILLNDTELSRSFDRHSKFTIDHCKLLISAVVHSKNTLSLPEFVSVINLLYTWRNFFRRHDLDRNGIIEPYALVNILNSLRKYNRF
;
A
#
# COMPACT_ATOMS: atom_id res chain seq x y z
N MET A 1 9.82 -41.53 11.39
CA MET A 1 8.88 -40.47 11.82
C MET A 1 9.46 -39.12 11.41
N PRO A 2 9.03 -38.50 10.28
CA PRO A 2 9.49 -37.16 9.93
C PRO A 2 8.51 -36.10 10.44
N VAL A 3 9.06 -35.12 11.13
CA VAL A 3 8.39 -33.99 11.77
C VAL A 3 7.79 -33.06 10.71
N GLN A 4 6.47 -32.83 10.77
CA GLN A 4 5.77 -31.80 10.01
C GLN A 4 6.28 -30.41 10.41
N ARG A 5 7.01 -29.74 9.51
CA ARG A 5 7.24 -28.29 9.58
C ARG A 5 6.00 -27.61 9.01
N GLN A 6 5.07 -27.23 9.88
CA GLN A 6 3.89 -26.46 9.51
C GLN A 6 4.24 -25.02 9.11
N ASN A 7 3.66 -24.61 7.98
CA ASN A 7 3.61 -23.27 7.41
C ASN A 7 3.20 -22.21 8.46
N ALA A 8 4.17 -21.38 8.88
CA ALA A 8 3.90 -20.20 9.70
C ALA A 8 3.71 -18.91 8.87
N ASN A 9 3.94 -18.94 7.55
CA ASN A 9 3.89 -17.76 6.68
C ASN A 9 2.53 -17.50 6.00
N ASP A 10 1.60 -18.46 6.01
CA ASP A 10 0.33 -18.33 5.27
C ASP A 10 -0.82 -17.75 6.12
N GLN A 11 -0.70 -17.75 7.45
CA GLN A 11 -1.81 -17.36 8.33
C GLN A 11 -1.94 -15.83 8.52
N SER A 12 -0.84 -15.08 8.50
CA SER A 12 -0.86 -13.62 8.72
C SER A 12 -1.49 -12.86 7.55
N SER A 13 -1.22 -13.29 6.32
CA SER A 13 -1.80 -12.68 5.12
C SER A 13 -3.31 -12.93 5.02
N SER A 14 -3.78 -14.09 5.51
CA SER A 14 -5.19 -14.47 5.47
C SER A 14 -6.06 -13.64 6.42
N SER A 15 -5.55 -13.29 7.61
CA SER A 15 -6.28 -12.44 8.57
C SER A 15 -6.35 -10.97 8.13
N SER A 16 -5.26 -10.43 7.56
CA SER A 16 -5.27 -9.07 7.01
C SER A 16 -6.20 -8.94 5.81
N ASN A 17 -6.25 -9.95 4.93
CA ASN A 17 -7.20 -9.97 3.81
C ASN A 17 -8.65 -10.07 4.29
N SER A 18 -8.94 -10.85 5.33
CA SER A 18 -10.28 -10.96 5.93
C SER A 18 -10.75 -9.63 6.54
N PHE A 19 -9.87 -8.89 7.23
CA PHE A 19 -10.21 -7.58 7.78
C PHE A 19 -10.46 -6.53 6.69
N LEU A 20 -9.62 -6.50 5.66
CA LEU A 20 -9.79 -5.62 4.50
C LEU A 20 -11.09 -5.92 3.75
N GLN A 21 -11.42 -7.20 3.61
CA GLN A 21 -12.67 -7.65 3.01
C GLN A 21 -13.88 -7.24 3.86
N GLN A 22 -13.80 -7.37 5.19
CA GLN A 22 -14.88 -6.92 6.09
C GLN A 22 -15.07 -5.40 6.06
N ILE A 23 -13.99 -4.62 5.94
CA ILE A 23 -14.07 -3.16 5.74
C ILE A 23 -14.68 -2.83 4.39
N PHE A 24 -14.25 -3.49 3.32
CA PHE A 24 -14.78 -3.32 1.97
C PHE A 24 -16.29 -3.61 1.93
N GLU A 25 -16.72 -4.75 2.47
CA GLU A 25 -18.12 -5.19 2.47
C GLU A 25 -19.01 -4.38 3.41
N SER A 26 -18.49 -3.88 4.54
CA SER A 26 -19.29 -3.12 5.51
C SER A 26 -19.50 -1.64 5.13
N ARG A 27 -18.65 -1.09 4.27
CA ARG A 27 -18.64 0.35 3.96
C ARG A 27 -19.00 0.68 2.51
N LEU A 28 -18.85 -0.24 1.54
CA LEU A 28 -18.75 0.14 0.13
C LEU A 28 -19.60 -0.70 -0.83
N LYS A 29 -19.96 -0.06 -1.97
CA LYS A 29 -20.66 -0.65 -3.11
C LYS A 29 -19.76 -1.67 -3.83
N SER A 30 -20.27 -2.32 -4.88
CA SER A 30 -19.53 -3.32 -5.67
C SER A 30 -18.20 -2.83 -6.25
N GLU A 31 -18.02 -1.50 -6.36
CA GLU A 31 -16.79 -0.85 -6.78
C GLU A 31 -16.52 0.38 -5.89
N ILE A 32 -15.25 0.72 -5.70
CA ILE A 32 -14.72 1.82 -4.88
C ILE A 32 -14.17 2.92 -5.79
N ASP A 33 -14.55 4.18 -5.58
CA ASP A 33 -13.96 5.33 -6.28
C ASP A 33 -12.83 6.02 -5.48
N GLU A 34 -12.27 7.10 -6.02
CA GLU A 34 -11.20 7.83 -5.33
C GLU A 34 -11.62 8.45 -3.98
N ASN A 35 -12.89 8.79 -3.79
CA ASN A 35 -13.40 9.40 -2.57
C ASN A 35 -13.58 8.33 -1.48
N ASP A 36 -14.12 7.19 -1.87
CA ASP A 36 -14.25 6.02 -1.01
C ASP A 36 -12.87 5.56 -0.53
N LEU A 37 -11.88 5.49 -1.44
CA LEU A 37 -10.50 5.16 -1.11
C LEU A 37 -9.87 6.20 -0.16
N LEU A 38 -10.14 7.49 -0.37
CA LEU A 38 -9.64 8.56 0.49
C LEU A 38 -10.16 8.44 1.93
N ILE A 39 -11.46 8.17 2.08
CA ILE A 39 -12.08 7.95 3.39
C ILE A 39 -11.46 6.71 4.03
N LEU A 40 -11.39 5.59 3.32
CA LEU A 40 -10.79 4.36 3.83
C LEU A 40 -9.35 4.57 4.31
N LEU A 41 -8.49 5.18 3.49
CA LEU A 41 -7.09 5.35 3.83
C LEU A 41 -6.91 6.26 5.05
N ASN A 42 -7.74 7.29 5.20
CA ASN A 42 -7.63 8.26 6.30
C ASN A 42 -8.35 7.85 7.58
N ASP A 43 -9.48 7.14 7.50
CA ASP A 43 -10.26 6.69 8.67
C ASP A 43 -9.72 5.40 9.28
N THR A 44 -8.98 4.59 8.51
CA THR A 44 -8.42 3.35 9.02
C THR A 44 -7.06 3.56 9.70
N GLU A 45 -6.67 2.60 10.55
CA GLU A 45 -5.33 2.48 11.14
C GLU A 45 -4.20 2.49 10.09
N LEU A 46 -4.51 2.32 8.79
CA LEU A 46 -3.54 2.44 7.70
C LEU A 46 -2.89 3.82 7.70
N SER A 47 -3.64 4.93 7.76
CA SER A 47 -3.06 6.28 7.78
C SER A 47 -2.03 6.46 8.90
N ARG A 48 -2.39 6.02 10.12
CA ARG A 48 -1.48 6.02 11.29
C ARG A 48 -0.19 5.24 11.06
N SER A 49 -0.23 4.27 10.16
CA SER A 49 0.90 3.39 9.86
C SER A 49 1.89 4.01 8.86
N PHE A 50 1.45 4.95 8.01
CA PHE A 50 2.28 5.56 6.96
C PHE A 50 2.96 6.83 7.44
N ASP A 51 2.24 7.74 8.11
CA ASP A 51 2.80 8.96 8.67
C ASP A 51 1.88 9.51 9.78
N ARG A 52 2.48 10.09 10.83
CA ARG A 52 1.71 10.76 11.90
C ARG A 52 1.31 12.18 11.52
N HIS A 53 1.93 12.75 10.50
CA HIS A 53 1.86 14.20 10.23
C HIS A 53 1.20 14.58 8.90
N SER A 54 0.91 13.62 8.01
CA SER A 54 0.22 13.88 6.75
C SER A 54 -0.94 12.91 6.49
N LYS A 55 -2.05 13.45 5.98
CA LYS A 55 -3.22 12.68 5.53
C LYS A 55 -3.09 12.38 4.03
N PHE A 56 -3.69 11.29 3.57
CA PHE A 56 -3.83 11.05 2.15
C PHE A 56 -4.72 12.13 1.53
N THR A 57 -4.40 12.54 0.30
CA THR A 57 -5.17 13.49 -0.51
C THR A 57 -5.86 12.73 -1.65
N ILE A 58 -6.80 13.40 -2.31
CA ILE A 58 -7.52 12.81 -3.44
C ILE A 58 -6.59 12.52 -4.62
N ASP A 59 -5.56 13.35 -4.81
CA ASP A 59 -4.56 13.16 -5.87
C ASP A 59 -3.71 11.92 -5.61
N HIS A 60 -3.37 11.63 -4.36
CA HIS A 60 -2.72 10.36 -4.00
C HIS A 60 -3.62 9.17 -4.35
N CYS A 61 -4.92 9.26 -4.06
CA CYS A 61 -5.88 8.19 -4.35
C CYS A 61 -6.02 7.95 -5.86
N LYS A 62 -6.12 9.02 -6.66
CA LYS A 62 -6.15 8.92 -8.14
C LYS A 62 -4.88 8.31 -8.70
N LEU A 63 -3.72 8.69 -8.16
CA LEU A 63 -2.44 8.11 -8.56
C LEU A 63 -2.38 6.61 -8.24
N LEU A 64 -2.84 6.20 -7.07
CA LEU A 64 -2.87 4.79 -6.66
C LEU A 64 -3.81 3.95 -7.50
N ILE A 65 -4.99 4.49 -7.83
CA ILE A 65 -5.96 3.83 -8.72
C ILE A 65 -5.35 3.67 -10.11
N SER A 66 -4.82 4.74 -10.69
CA SER A 66 -4.21 4.70 -12.04
C SER A 66 -2.97 3.82 -12.14
N ALA A 67 -2.24 3.62 -11.04
CA ALA A 67 -1.10 2.70 -10.98
C ALA A 67 -1.50 1.21 -11.08
N VAL A 68 -2.73 0.86 -10.68
CA VAL A 68 -3.24 -0.51 -10.70
C VAL A 68 -4.19 -0.73 -11.88
N VAL A 69 -5.03 0.25 -12.20
CA VAL A 69 -6.06 0.17 -13.23
C VAL A 69 -5.89 1.32 -14.21
N HIS A 70 -5.64 0.98 -15.48
CA HIS A 70 -5.28 1.97 -16.50
C HIS A 70 -6.51 2.58 -17.22
N SER A 71 -7.68 1.92 -17.16
CA SER A 71 -8.84 2.26 -17.99
C SER A 71 -10.11 2.59 -17.21
N LYS A 72 -10.07 2.54 -15.87
CA LYS A 72 -11.20 2.83 -14.99
C LYS A 72 -10.72 3.67 -13.80
N ASN A 73 -11.64 4.46 -13.25
CA ASN A 73 -11.42 5.26 -12.05
C ASN A 73 -11.99 4.58 -10.79
N THR A 74 -12.44 3.34 -10.91
CA THR A 74 -13.01 2.56 -9.82
C THR A 74 -12.23 1.27 -9.61
N LEU A 75 -12.27 0.76 -8.38
CA LEU A 75 -11.59 -0.47 -7.95
C LEU A 75 -12.63 -1.51 -7.54
N SER A 76 -12.53 -2.69 -8.12
CA SER A 76 -13.11 -3.92 -7.57
C SER A 76 -12.29 -4.42 -6.37
N LEU A 77 -12.82 -5.38 -5.60
CA LEU A 77 -12.13 -5.94 -4.43
C LEU A 77 -10.69 -6.46 -4.74
N PRO A 78 -10.43 -7.21 -5.82
CA PRO A 78 -9.07 -7.64 -6.14
C PRO A 78 -8.12 -6.48 -6.46
N GLU A 79 -8.61 -5.45 -7.12
CA GLU A 79 -7.83 -4.25 -7.45
C GLU A 79 -7.54 -3.42 -6.19
N PHE A 80 -8.52 -3.33 -5.29
CA PHE A 80 -8.33 -2.72 -3.98
C PHE A 80 -7.24 -3.42 -3.16
N VAL A 81 -7.26 -4.76 -3.08
CA VAL A 81 -6.19 -5.53 -2.41
C VAL A 81 -4.84 -5.25 -3.06
N SER A 82 -4.78 -5.11 -4.39
CA SER A 82 -3.56 -4.78 -5.12
C SER A 82 -3.04 -3.38 -4.76
N VAL A 83 -3.92 -2.37 -4.62
CA VAL A 83 -3.57 -1.04 -4.15
C VAL A 83 -3.00 -1.08 -2.72
N ILE A 84 -3.63 -1.83 -1.82
CA ILE A 84 -3.14 -1.96 -0.44
C ILE A 84 -1.76 -2.64 -0.40
N ASN A 85 -1.53 -3.68 -1.20
CA ASN A 85 -0.22 -4.32 -1.32
C ASN A 85 0.85 -3.39 -1.89
N LEU A 86 0.49 -2.58 -2.90
CA LEU A 86 1.37 -1.56 -3.46
C LEU A 86 1.76 -0.54 -2.38
N LEU A 87 0.80 -0.06 -1.60
CA LEU A 87 1.03 0.83 -0.47
C LEU A 87 1.99 0.21 0.56
N TYR A 88 1.77 -1.03 0.99
CA TYR A 88 2.70 -1.70 1.92
C TYR A 88 4.11 -1.87 1.34
N THR A 89 4.22 -2.13 0.04
CA THR A 89 5.52 -2.21 -0.64
C THR A 89 6.25 -0.88 -0.59
N TRP A 90 5.56 0.21 -0.95
CA TRP A 90 6.11 1.56 -0.86
C TRP A 90 6.45 1.96 0.58
N ARG A 91 5.64 1.57 1.57
CA ARG A 91 5.94 1.78 2.99
C ARG A 91 7.25 1.14 3.39
N ASN A 92 7.41 -0.14 3.06
CA ASN A 92 8.59 -0.91 3.42
C ASN A 92 9.83 -0.37 2.70
N PHE A 93 9.68 0.06 1.45
CA PHE A 93 10.72 0.76 0.70
C PHE A 93 11.11 2.08 1.39
N PHE A 94 10.13 2.92 1.71
CA PHE A 94 10.35 4.19 2.37
C PHE A 94 11.06 4.01 3.72
N ARG A 95 10.60 3.09 4.56
CA ARG A 95 11.23 2.77 5.87
C ARG A 95 12.65 2.25 5.78
N ARG A 96 13.07 1.67 4.66
CA ARG A 96 14.47 1.24 4.45
C ARG A 96 15.39 2.41 4.11
N HIS A 97 14.82 3.51 3.61
CA HIS A 97 15.54 4.66 3.10
C HIS A 97 15.43 5.91 3.99
N ASP A 98 14.41 5.98 4.84
CA ASP A 98 14.26 6.91 5.96
C ASP A 98 15.11 6.41 7.16
N LEU A 99 16.41 6.70 7.10
CA LEU A 99 17.40 6.18 8.06
C LEU A 99 17.26 6.81 9.45
N ASP A 100 16.85 8.08 9.50
CA ASP A 100 16.66 8.84 10.73
C ASP A 100 15.22 8.77 11.26
N ARG A 101 14.31 8.09 10.53
CA ARG A 101 12.91 7.85 10.91
C ARG A 101 12.14 9.14 11.12
N ASN A 102 12.52 10.19 10.39
CA ASN A 102 11.89 11.50 10.49
C ASN A 102 10.63 11.60 9.58
N GLY A 103 10.34 10.57 8.79
CA GLY A 103 9.23 10.55 7.85
C GLY A 103 9.53 11.21 6.51
N ILE A 104 10.80 11.50 6.21
CA ILE A 104 11.26 12.22 5.02
C ILE A 104 12.49 11.52 4.45
N ILE A 105 12.46 11.19 3.17
CA ILE A 105 13.68 10.79 2.45
C ILE A 105 14.41 12.06 2.04
N GLU A 106 15.62 12.25 2.57
CA GLU A 106 16.43 13.42 2.22
C GLU A 106 16.77 13.46 0.71
N PRO A 107 16.84 14.65 0.08
CA PRO A 107 16.98 14.77 -1.38
C PRO A 107 18.17 14.00 -1.96
N TYR A 108 19.30 13.98 -1.28
CA TYR A 108 20.50 13.25 -1.73
C TYR A 108 20.30 11.73 -1.65
N ALA A 109 19.56 11.24 -0.64
CA ALA A 109 19.23 9.83 -0.51
C ALA A 109 18.27 9.42 -1.65
N LEU A 110 17.28 10.26 -1.97
CA LEU A 110 16.38 10.04 -3.10
C LEU A 110 17.14 9.94 -4.43
N VAL A 111 18.10 10.83 -4.69
CA VAL A 111 18.94 10.78 -5.91
C VAL A 111 19.73 9.47 -5.98
N ASN A 112 20.31 9.02 -4.86
CA ASN A 112 21.04 7.76 -4.79
C ASN A 112 20.14 6.54 -5.05
N ILE A 113 18.92 6.57 -4.52
CA ILE A 113 17.91 5.53 -4.71
C ILE A 113 17.48 5.46 -6.18
N LEU A 114 17.12 6.60 -6.78
CA LEU A 114 16.70 6.67 -8.19
C LEU A 114 17.83 6.23 -9.13
N ASN A 115 19.07 6.61 -8.83
CA ASN A 115 20.23 6.16 -9.59
C ASN A 115 20.46 4.65 -9.46
N SER A 116 20.20 4.07 -8.29
CA SER A 116 20.30 2.62 -8.07
C SER A 116 19.20 1.86 -8.81
N LEU A 117 17.95 2.33 -8.74
CA LEU A 117 16.82 1.77 -9.48
C LEU A 117 17.03 1.85 -11.00
N ARG A 118 17.59 2.96 -11.50
CA ARG A 118 17.94 3.12 -12.92
C ARG A 118 18.99 2.12 -13.37
N LYS A 119 19.96 1.78 -12.52
CA LYS A 119 20.99 0.76 -12.83
C LYS A 119 20.41 -0.65 -12.86
N TYR A 120 19.42 -0.94 -12.01
CA TYR A 120 18.72 -2.22 -11.98
C TYR A 120 17.73 -2.44 -13.14
N ASN A 121 17.17 -1.37 -13.72
CA ASN A 121 16.25 -1.42 -14.86
C ASN A 121 16.92 -1.15 -16.22
N ARG A 122 18.24 -1.32 -16.34
CA ARG A 122 18.89 -1.34 -17.66
C ARG A 122 18.54 -2.64 -18.39
N PHE A 123 17.49 -2.57 -19.22
CA PHE A 123 17.39 -3.38 -20.43
C PHE A 123 18.33 -2.81 -21.51
#